data_AF-A0A957AX29-F1
#
_entry.id   AF-A0A957AX29-F1
#
_cell.length_a   1.000
_cell.length_b   1.000
_cell.length_c   1.000
_cell.angle_alpha   90.00
_cell.angle_beta   90.00
_cell.angle_gamma   90.00
#
_symmetry.space_group_name_H-M   'P 1'
#
loop_
_entity.id
_entity.type
_entity.pdbx_description
1 polymer ?
#
loop_
_entity_poly.entity_id
_entity_poly.type
_entity_poly.pdbx_seq_one_letter_code
_entity_poly.pdbx_strand_id
1 'polypeptide(L)'
;MLRALQRFLFLLLLTTGASYLAYQAFLYMQGRQNMPPGMTIAGLDVSGLTADETAVTLQDHYYAPVRLSYRQELVELDPQTVGFTLDMDTMLSEAQTYIDQQDVWQGYLRFLIGRTLEPITINLEASHDRTALLERLQTIAAFLDQPAQPPQLNAETETFEMGKAGYFTDVEASLPAIEKALYQPNHRAADLIVEDQPAPTFDIDFMRDSIQKQLDAFSGIGSVFIMDLNTGEEISLNADMAISGLSILKIAIFEETYRALDGPPNDYVQGLFYDTAVQSSNYGANL
;
A
#
# COMPACT_ATOMS: atom_id res chain seq x y z
N MET A 1 52.29 58.18 -46.54
CA MET A 1 51.26 58.29 -45.48
C MET A 1 50.31 57.09 -45.45
N LEU A 2 49.72 56.66 -46.58
CA LEU A 2 48.76 55.53 -46.61
C LEU A 2 49.27 54.21 -45.96
N ARG A 3 50.51 53.80 -46.26
CA ARG A 3 51.10 52.56 -45.70
C ARG A 3 51.30 52.60 -44.19
N ALA A 4 51.60 53.78 -43.62
CA ALA A 4 51.76 53.93 -42.18
C ALA A 4 50.40 53.88 -41.47
N LEU A 5 49.37 54.49 -42.08
CA LEU A 5 48.00 54.41 -41.59
C LEU A 5 47.43 52.99 -41.67
N GLN A 6 47.69 52.26 -42.76
CA GLN A 6 47.29 50.85 -42.90
C GLN A 6 47.97 49.97 -41.85
N ARG A 7 49.28 50.15 -41.60
CA ARG A 7 49.99 49.43 -40.53
C ARG A 7 49.44 49.76 -39.15
N PHE A 8 49.14 51.02 -38.88
CA PHE A 8 48.56 51.44 -37.62
C PHE A 8 47.17 50.83 -37.40
N LEU A 9 46.29 50.90 -38.41
CA LEU A 9 44.95 50.30 -38.35
C LEU A 9 45.01 48.77 -38.21
N PHE A 10 45.94 48.12 -38.90
CA PHE A 10 46.16 46.68 -38.78
C PHE A 10 46.65 46.30 -37.37
N LEU A 11 47.60 47.06 -36.81
CA LEU A 11 48.06 46.85 -35.45
C LEU A 11 46.95 47.09 -34.42
N LEU A 12 46.13 48.13 -34.59
CA LEU A 12 44.98 48.42 -33.73
C LEU A 12 43.93 47.30 -33.78
N LEU A 13 43.64 46.77 -34.96
CA LEU A 13 42.70 45.66 -35.12
C LEU A 13 43.24 44.38 -34.48
N LEU A 14 44.53 44.09 -34.65
CA LEU A 14 45.19 42.95 -33.99
C LEU A 14 45.19 43.07 -32.48
N THR A 15 45.52 44.25 -31.93
CA THR A 15 45.53 44.45 -30.47
C THR A 15 44.13 44.35 -29.90
N THR A 16 43.13 44.95 -30.56
CA THR A 16 41.73 44.89 -30.13
C THR A 16 41.19 43.45 -30.20
N GLY A 17 41.50 42.73 -31.28
CA GLY A 17 41.14 41.31 -31.43
C GLY A 17 41.80 40.43 -30.38
N ALA A 18 43.09 40.64 -30.10
CA ALA A 18 43.80 39.91 -29.05
C ALA A 18 43.23 40.21 -27.65
N SER A 19 42.89 41.47 -27.35
CA SER A 19 42.23 41.83 -26.09
C SER A 19 40.85 41.20 -25.95
N TYR A 20 40.05 41.15 -27.03
CA TYR A 20 38.75 40.48 -27.02
C TYR A 20 38.89 38.98 -26.76
N LEU A 21 39.83 38.30 -27.43
CA LEU A 21 40.10 36.88 -27.19
C LEU A 21 40.62 36.63 -25.76
N ALA A 22 41.50 37.48 -25.22
CA ALA A 22 41.95 37.35 -23.84
C ALA A 22 40.78 37.52 -22.84
N TYR A 23 39.87 38.45 -23.11
CA TYR A 23 38.67 38.64 -22.29
C TYR A 23 37.72 37.43 -22.36
N GLN A 24 37.50 36.87 -23.55
CA GLN A 24 36.70 35.64 -23.71
C GLN A 24 37.36 34.44 -23.02
N ALA A 25 38.69 34.33 -23.07
CA ALA A 25 39.43 33.28 -22.36
C ALA A 25 39.27 33.41 -20.84
N PHE A 26 39.27 34.64 -20.31
CA PHE A 26 39.00 34.89 -18.90
C PHE A 26 37.58 34.47 -18.50
N LEU A 27 36.55 34.83 -19.29
CA LEU A 27 35.17 34.41 -19.05
C LEU A 27 35.02 32.87 -19.09
N TYR A 28 35.67 32.21 -20.05
CA TYR A 28 35.69 30.75 -20.15
C TYR A 28 36.36 30.10 -18.94
N MET A 29 37.50 30.62 -18.49
CA MET A 29 38.18 30.13 -17.28
C MET A 29 37.34 30.32 -16.01
N GLN A 30 36.64 31.45 -15.90
CA GLN A 30 35.76 31.72 -14.77
C GLN A 30 34.56 30.78 -14.75
N GLY A 31 33.94 30.53 -15.91
CA GLY A 31 32.82 29.59 -16.04
C GLY A 31 33.19 28.12 -15.84
N ARG A 32 34.48 27.77 -15.90
CA ARG A 32 34.97 26.39 -15.69
C ARG A 32 34.89 25.89 -14.25
N GLN A 33 34.63 26.80 -13.29
CA GLN A 33 34.35 26.44 -11.90
C GLN A 33 32.92 25.92 -11.72
N ASN A 34 32.07 26.13 -12.71
CA ASN A 34 30.69 25.68 -12.72
C ASN A 34 30.56 24.44 -13.60
N MET A 35 29.48 23.68 -13.41
CA MET A 35 29.14 22.55 -14.23
C MET A 35 29.01 22.99 -15.70
N PRO A 36 29.62 22.25 -16.64
CA PRO A 36 29.62 22.63 -18.04
C PRO A 36 28.20 22.65 -18.63
N PRO A 37 27.94 23.47 -19.66
CA PRO A 37 26.66 23.50 -20.34
C PRO A 37 26.26 22.14 -20.90
N GLY A 38 25.00 21.73 -20.67
CA GLY A 38 24.46 20.44 -21.10
C GLY A 38 24.76 19.29 -20.12
N MET A 39 25.28 19.58 -18.92
CA MET A 39 25.50 18.56 -17.90
C MET A 39 24.21 18.26 -17.14
N THR A 40 23.91 16.98 -17.05
CA THR A 40 22.78 16.42 -16.30
C THR A 40 23.32 15.42 -15.29
N ILE A 41 22.98 15.58 -14.02
CA ILE A 41 23.33 14.63 -12.95
C ILE A 41 22.04 14.08 -12.38
N ALA A 42 21.94 12.75 -12.29
CA ALA A 42 20.73 12.09 -11.80
C ALA A 42 19.45 12.55 -12.52
N GLY A 43 19.55 12.80 -13.84
CA GLY A 43 18.40 13.26 -14.64
C GLY A 43 17.98 14.72 -14.41
N LEU A 44 18.72 15.51 -13.63
CA LEU A 44 18.51 16.95 -13.42
C LEU A 44 19.55 17.78 -14.19
N ASP A 45 19.10 18.81 -14.89
CA ASP A 45 20.00 19.76 -15.55
C ASP A 45 20.68 20.64 -14.51
N VAL A 46 22.01 20.53 -14.41
CA VAL A 46 22.84 21.26 -13.44
C VAL A 46 23.77 22.25 -14.14
N SER A 47 23.55 22.50 -15.43
CA SER A 47 24.37 23.37 -16.26
C SER A 47 24.56 24.75 -15.62
N GLY A 48 25.81 25.17 -15.46
CA GLY A 48 26.16 26.48 -14.91
C GLY A 48 26.06 26.61 -13.40
N LEU A 49 25.64 25.57 -12.67
CA LEU A 49 25.68 25.52 -11.21
C LEU A 49 27.08 25.20 -10.69
N THR A 50 27.41 25.68 -9.50
CA THR A 50 28.58 25.20 -8.75
C THR A 50 28.34 23.79 -8.19
N ALA A 51 29.39 23.12 -7.70
CA ALA A 51 29.26 21.81 -7.04
C ALA A 51 28.32 21.86 -5.82
N ASP A 52 28.42 22.93 -5.03
CA ASP A 52 27.56 23.12 -3.84
C ASP A 52 26.10 23.37 -4.22
N GLU A 53 25.84 24.23 -5.20
CA GLU A 53 24.47 24.48 -5.72
C GLU A 53 23.87 23.22 -6.36
N THR A 54 24.71 22.42 -7.02
CA THR A 54 24.32 21.13 -7.58
C THR A 54 23.89 20.16 -6.47
N ALA A 55 24.68 20.03 -5.40
CA ALA A 55 24.36 19.16 -4.28
C ALA A 55 23.03 19.55 -3.62
N VAL A 56 22.78 20.85 -3.41
CA VAL A 56 21.51 21.36 -2.89
C VAL A 56 20.36 21.03 -3.84
N THR A 57 20.54 21.28 -5.14
CA THR A 57 19.51 21.01 -6.16
C THR A 57 19.12 19.53 -6.18
N LEU A 58 20.09 18.62 -6.10
CA LEU A 58 19.83 17.18 -6.05
C LEU A 58 19.08 16.80 -4.77
N GLN A 59 19.51 17.30 -3.61
CA GLN A 59 18.83 17.04 -2.33
C GLN A 59 17.38 17.52 -2.34
N ASP A 60 17.12 18.74 -2.81
CA ASP A 60 15.78 19.33 -2.85
C ASP A 60 14.79 18.48 -3.65
N HIS A 61 15.24 17.87 -4.76
CA HIS A 61 14.37 17.04 -5.60
C HIS A 61 14.23 15.61 -5.07
N TYR A 62 15.33 15.00 -4.60
CA TYR A 62 15.35 13.59 -4.23
C TYR A 62 14.92 13.31 -2.79
N TYR A 63 14.97 14.31 -1.90
CA TYR A 63 14.38 14.24 -0.57
C TYR A 63 12.96 14.82 -0.52
N ALA A 64 12.42 15.28 -1.66
CA ALA A 64 11.01 15.61 -1.74
C ALA A 64 10.12 14.37 -1.50
N PRO A 65 8.98 14.53 -0.80
CA PRO A 65 8.05 13.44 -0.54
C PRO A 65 7.57 12.74 -1.82
N VAL A 66 7.46 11.42 -1.76
CA VAL A 66 6.82 10.61 -2.81
C VAL A 66 5.33 10.54 -2.52
N ARG A 67 4.50 10.90 -3.50
CA ARG A 67 3.04 10.84 -3.37
C ARG A 67 2.53 9.44 -3.66
N LEU A 68 1.93 8.80 -2.66
CA LEU A 68 1.29 7.51 -2.76
C LEU A 68 -0.21 7.69 -2.95
N SER A 69 -0.78 7.18 -4.04
CA SER A 69 -2.23 7.13 -4.21
C SER A 69 -2.80 5.90 -3.52
N TYR A 70 -3.77 6.11 -2.64
CA TYR A 70 -4.54 5.06 -1.98
C TYR A 70 -6.00 5.23 -2.35
N ARG A 71 -6.48 4.52 -3.37
CA ARG A 71 -7.85 4.68 -3.91
C ARG A 71 -8.14 6.14 -4.30
N GLN A 72 -8.88 6.88 -3.49
CA GLN A 72 -9.20 8.30 -3.70
C GLN A 72 -8.43 9.24 -2.76
N GLU A 73 -7.62 8.67 -1.87
CA GLU A 73 -6.81 9.39 -0.91
C GLU A 73 -5.36 9.48 -1.40
N LEU A 74 -4.65 10.46 -0.85
CA LEU A 74 -3.26 10.73 -1.17
C LEU A 74 -2.47 10.74 0.13
N VAL A 75 -1.40 9.96 0.17
CA VAL A 75 -0.49 9.84 1.30
C VAL A 75 0.91 10.21 0.87
N GLU A 76 1.67 10.83 1.74
CA GLU A 76 3.05 11.21 1.46
C GLU A 76 4.03 10.27 2.16
N LEU A 77 5.00 9.79 1.39
CA LEU A 77 6.13 9.01 1.87
C LEU A 77 7.38 9.89 1.86
N ASP A 78 7.91 10.17 3.04
CA ASP A 78 9.18 10.88 3.20
C ASP A 78 10.36 9.91 2.91
N PRO A 79 11.20 10.18 1.90
CA PRO A 79 12.37 9.35 1.57
C PRO A 79 13.31 9.15 2.76
N GLN A 80 13.45 10.13 3.65
CA GLN A 80 14.35 10.03 4.81
C GLN A 80 13.87 8.97 5.81
N THR A 81 12.55 8.78 5.93
CA THR A 81 11.97 7.77 6.84
C THR A 81 12.22 6.34 6.38
N VAL A 82 12.56 6.15 5.10
CA VAL A 82 12.87 4.85 4.50
C VAL A 82 14.37 4.68 4.22
N GLY A 83 15.20 5.52 4.85
CA GLY A 83 16.65 5.45 4.72
C GLY A 83 17.16 5.76 3.31
N PHE A 84 16.43 6.56 2.52
CA PHE A 84 16.89 6.97 1.21
C PHE A 84 18.07 7.96 1.34
N THR A 85 19.20 7.61 0.72
CA THR A 85 20.44 8.39 0.76
C THR A 85 21.04 8.54 -0.61
N LEU A 86 21.53 9.74 -0.91
CA LEU A 86 22.28 10.05 -2.14
C LEU A 86 23.79 9.93 -1.91
N ASP A 87 24.51 9.28 -2.82
CA ASP A 87 25.97 9.32 -2.84
C ASP A 87 26.46 10.52 -3.67
N MET A 88 26.45 11.69 -3.01
CA MET A 88 26.87 12.95 -3.63
C MET A 88 28.34 12.96 -3.97
N ASP A 89 29.18 12.36 -3.12
CA ASP A 89 30.62 12.34 -3.29
C ASP A 89 30.99 11.57 -4.57
N THR A 90 30.37 10.42 -4.79
CA THR A 90 30.56 9.64 -6.03
C THR A 90 30.09 10.41 -7.26
N MET A 91 28.86 10.95 -7.27
CA MET A 91 28.35 11.67 -8.44
C MET A 91 29.13 12.95 -8.77
N LEU A 92 29.52 13.74 -7.76
CA LEU A 92 30.29 14.97 -7.96
C LEU A 92 31.74 14.68 -8.36
N SER A 93 32.35 13.62 -7.83
CA SER A 93 33.71 13.23 -8.24
C SER A 93 33.75 12.69 -9.68
N GLU A 94 32.72 11.99 -10.13
CA GLU A 94 32.56 11.59 -11.53
C GLU A 94 32.39 12.83 -12.42
N ALA A 95 31.60 13.82 -11.98
CA ALA A 95 31.44 15.09 -12.69
C ALA A 95 32.77 15.83 -12.84
N GLN A 96 33.53 15.93 -11.75
CA GLN A 96 34.83 16.59 -11.75
C GLN A 96 35.83 15.86 -12.65
N THR A 97 35.85 14.53 -12.61
CA THR A 97 36.71 13.72 -13.49
C THR A 97 36.40 13.99 -14.96
N TYR A 98 35.12 14.11 -15.31
CA TYR A 98 34.73 14.47 -16.67
C TYR A 98 35.20 15.87 -17.08
N ILE A 99 35.07 16.87 -16.19
CA ILE A 99 35.56 18.23 -16.40
C ILE A 99 37.07 18.26 -16.62
N ASP A 100 37.82 17.49 -15.82
CA ASP A 100 39.28 17.44 -15.85
C ASP A 100 39.83 16.76 -17.12
N GLN A 101 39.10 15.77 -17.66
CA GLN A 101 39.46 15.09 -18.91
C GLN A 101 39.27 15.97 -20.15
N GLN A 102 38.49 17.06 -20.06
CA GLN A 102 38.28 17.95 -21.20
C GLN A 102 39.51 18.81 -21.52
N ASP A 103 39.93 18.76 -22.79
CA ASP A 103 40.93 19.66 -23.34
C ASP A 103 40.44 21.13 -23.28
N VAL A 104 41.15 21.93 -22.51
CA VAL A 104 40.89 23.36 -22.27
C VAL A 104 40.83 24.14 -23.59
N TRP A 105 41.72 23.85 -24.54
CA TRP A 105 41.81 24.58 -25.80
C TRP A 105 40.68 24.23 -26.75
N GLN A 106 40.29 22.96 -26.82
CA GLN A 106 39.14 22.53 -27.62
C GLN A 106 37.82 23.03 -27.05
N GLY A 107 37.69 23.07 -25.72
CA GLY A 107 36.53 23.66 -25.05
C GLY A 107 36.42 25.17 -25.30
N TYR A 108 37.53 25.89 -25.17
CA TYR A 108 37.58 27.33 -25.45
C TYR A 108 37.25 27.68 -26.90
N LEU A 109 37.80 26.96 -27.88
CA LEU A 109 37.46 27.18 -29.29
C LEU A 109 35.97 26.93 -29.57
N ARG A 110 35.37 25.91 -28.94
CA ARG A 110 33.93 25.61 -29.05
C ARG A 110 33.07 26.71 -28.43
N PHE A 111 33.47 27.24 -27.28
CA PHE A 111 32.84 28.39 -26.63
C PHE A 111 32.85 29.63 -27.54
N LEU A 112 34.00 29.95 -28.15
CA LEU A 112 34.14 31.09 -29.05
C LEU A 112 33.24 31.02 -30.30
N ILE A 113 33.06 29.82 -30.87
CA ILE A 113 32.23 29.62 -32.08
C ILE A 113 30.76 29.30 -31.76
N GLY A 114 30.37 29.30 -30.48
CA GLY A 114 29.00 29.03 -30.04
C GLY A 114 28.48 27.63 -30.37
N ARG A 115 29.35 26.61 -30.45
CA ARG A 115 28.90 25.23 -30.69
C ARG A 115 28.40 24.60 -29.39
N THR A 116 27.24 23.94 -29.47
CA THR A 116 26.64 23.18 -28.37
C THR A 116 27.52 21.98 -28.00
N LEU A 117 27.73 21.78 -26.71
CA LEU A 117 28.43 20.61 -26.16
C LEU A 117 27.52 19.37 -26.24
N GLU A 118 28.12 18.19 -26.37
CA GLU A 118 27.37 16.94 -26.25
C GLU A 118 26.80 16.82 -24.84
N PRO A 119 25.56 16.32 -24.67
CA PRO A 119 24.96 16.15 -23.35
C PRO A 119 25.83 15.23 -22.49
N ILE A 120 26.12 15.68 -21.27
CA ILE A 120 26.93 14.93 -20.30
C ILE A 120 25.95 14.38 -19.28
N THR A 121 25.88 13.08 -19.12
CA THR A 121 24.91 12.47 -18.20
C THR A 121 25.64 11.60 -17.18
N ILE A 122 25.47 11.96 -15.91
CA ILE A 122 25.96 11.18 -14.77
C ILE A 122 24.76 10.48 -14.15
N ASN A 123 24.90 9.18 -13.93
CA ASN A 123 23.82 8.36 -13.39
C ASN A 123 23.57 8.70 -11.91
N LEU A 124 22.34 8.44 -11.46
CA LEU A 124 21.99 8.56 -10.06
C LEU A 124 22.67 7.46 -9.25
N GLU A 125 23.46 7.83 -8.26
CA GLU A 125 23.96 6.91 -7.23
C GLU A 125 23.18 7.14 -5.93
N ALA A 126 22.30 6.19 -5.60
CA ALA A 126 21.44 6.27 -4.42
C ALA A 126 21.09 4.89 -3.87
N SER A 127 20.84 4.84 -2.57
CA SER A 127 20.40 3.65 -1.86
C SER A 127 19.21 3.95 -0.97
N HIS A 128 18.43 2.93 -0.63
CA HIS A 128 17.39 3.00 0.38
C HIS A 128 17.44 1.75 1.26
N ASP A 129 16.86 1.82 2.45
CA ASP A 129 16.66 0.64 3.29
C ASP A 129 15.33 -0.01 2.94
N ARG A 130 15.41 -1.16 2.27
CA ARG A 130 14.22 -1.93 1.86
C ARG A 130 13.38 -2.40 3.05
N THR A 131 14.02 -2.68 4.19
CA THR A 131 13.30 -3.12 5.40
C THR A 131 12.54 -1.94 6.01
N ALA A 132 13.18 -0.78 6.12
CA ALA A 132 12.52 0.44 6.60
C ALA A 132 11.36 0.86 5.66
N LEU A 133 11.52 0.71 4.35
CA LEU A 133 10.46 0.94 3.37
C LEU A 133 9.26 0.01 3.63
N LEU A 134 9.52 -1.29 3.78
CA LEU A 134 8.48 -2.29 4.07
C LEU A 134 7.73 -1.97 5.37
N GLU A 135 8.44 -1.72 6.47
CA GLU A 135 7.84 -1.37 7.77
C GLU A 135 7.00 -0.09 7.68
N ARG A 136 7.50 0.91 6.93
CA ARG A 136 6.78 2.16 6.73
C ARG A 136 5.49 1.95 5.94
N LEU A 137 5.53 1.17 4.87
CA LEU A 137 4.36 0.86 4.06
C LEU A 137 3.35 0.00 4.84
N GLN A 138 3.80 -0.94 5.65
CA GLN A 138 2.93 -1.71 6.56
C GLN A 138 2.24 -0.80 7.58
N THR A 139 2.95 0.19 8.12
CA THR A 139 2.36 1.17 9.04
C THR A 139 1.29 2.02 8.35
N ILE A 140 1.54 2.43 7.10
CA ILE A 140 0.57 3.18 6.29
C ILE A 140 -0.66 2.30 5.99
N ALA A 141 -0.44 1.06 5.53
CA ALA A 141 -1.49 0.09 5.24
C ALA A 141 -2.36 -0.17 6.47
N ALA A 142 -1.76 -0.45 7.64
CA ALA A 142 -2.48 -0.70 8.89
C ALA A 142 -3.38 0.48 9.33
N PHE A 143 -3.06 1.70 8.91
CA PHE A 143 -3.87 2.88 9.21
C PHE A 143 -5.02 3.08 8.22
N LEU A 144 -4.83 2.73 6.95
CA LEU A 144 -5.80 2.98 5.87
C LEU A 144 -6.72 1.79 5.58
N ASP A 145 -6.22 0.58 5.76
CA ASP A 145 -6.92 -0.65 5.44
C ASP A 145 -8.14 -0.85 6.34
N GLN A 146 -9.22 -1.33 5.72
CA GLN A 146 -10.44 -1.72 6.42
C GLN A 146 -10.68 -3.20 6.16
N PRO A 147 -10.15 -4.11 6.99
CA PRO A 147 -10.29 -5.54 6.75
C PRO A 147 -11.76 -5.96 6.81
N ALA A 148 -12.09 -7.04 6.09
CA ALA A 148 -13.44 -7.57 6.07
C ALA A 148 -13.86 -8.00 7.49
N GLN A 149 -15.11 -7.69 7.83
CA GLN A 149 -15.68 -8.01 9.14
C GLN A 149 -16.53 -9.27 9.03
N PRO A 150 -16.33 -10.28 9.89
CA PRO A 150 -17.20 -11.44 9.91
C PRO A 150 -18.61 -11.07 10.36
N PRO A 151 -19.63 -11.88 10.04
CA PRO A 151 -20.95 -11.74 10.65
C PRO A 151 -20.87 -11.74 12.18
N GLN A 152 -21.72 -10.98 12.86
CA GLN A 152 -21.73 -10.90 14.32
C GLN A 152 -23.14 -10.98 14.87
N LEU A 153 -23.29 -11.61 16.03
CA LEU A 153 -24.55 -11.57 16.77
C LEU A 153 -24.68 -10.20 17.45
N ASN A 154 -25.73 -9.46 17.12
CA ASN A 154 -26.07 -8.24 17.81
C ASN A 154 -26.80 -8.59 19.12
N ALA A 155 -26.18 -8.26 20.26
CA ALA A 155 -26.70 -8.61 21.58
C ALA A 155 -27.96 -7.83 21.99
N GLU A 156 -28.24 -6.68 21.37
CA GLU A 156 -29.42 -5.87 21.69
C GLU A 156 -30.65 -6.34 20.92
N THR A 157 -30.47 -6.75 19.67
CA THR A 157 -31.57 -7.19 18.78
C THR A 157 -31.72 -8.70 18.70
N GLU A 158 -30.77 -9.46 19.24
CA GLU A 158 -30.68 -10.93 19.15
C GLU A 158 -30.66 -11.44 17.69
N THR A 159 -30.19 -10.63 16.74
CA THR A 159 -30.08 -10.98 15.31
C THR A 159 -28.64 -11.01 14.83
N PHE A 160 -28.38 -11.76 13.75
CA PHE A 160 -27.08 -11.74 13.09
C PHE A 160 -26.98 -10.54 12.15
N GLU A 161 -25.99 -9.69 12.39
CA GLU A 161 -25.52 -8.72 11.40
C GLU A 161 -24.60 -9.43 10.42
N MET A 162 -24.92 -9.35 9.13
CA MET A 162 -24.09 -9.92 8.07
C MET A 162 -22.71 -9.28 8.05
N GLY A 163 -21.72 -10.08 7.63
CA GLY A 163 -20.35 -9.61 7.46
C GLY A 163 -20.26 -8.45 6.48
N LYS A 164 -19.26 -7.60 6.67
CA LYS A 164 -18.99 -6.46 5.79
C LYS A 164 -17.73 -6.74 4.98
N ALA A 165 -17.81 -6.50 3.68
CA ALA A 165 -16.63 -6.54 2.82
C ALA A 165 -15.65 -5.45 3.26
N GLY A 166 -14.38 -5.71 3.01
CA GLY A 166 -13.28 -4.83 3.34
C GLY A 166 -12.29 -4.76 2.20
N TYR A 167 -11.10 -4.25 2.50
CA TYR A 167 -9.99 -4.14 1.59
C TYR A 167 -8.69 -4.04 2.38
N PHE A 168 -7.59 -4.45 1.75
CA PHE A 168 -6.25 -4.37 2.31
C PHE A 168 -5.23 -3.99 1.24
N THR A 169 -4.11 -3.43 1.67
CA THR A 169 -3.00 -3.08 0.78
C THR A 169 -2.11 -4.29 0.55
N ASP A 170 -1.88 -4.65 -0.72
CA ASP A 170 -0.78 -5.55 -1.08
C ASP A 170 0.53 -4.74 -1.12
N VAL A 171 1.22 -4.74 0.02
CA VAL A 171 2.50 -4.02 0.17
C VAL A 171 3.55 -4.57 -0.77
N GLU A 172 3.65 -5.89 -0.93
CA GLU A 172 4.70 -6.51 -1.76
C GLU A 172 4.50 -6.17 -3.24
N ALA A 173 3.27 -6.25 -3.72
CA ALA A 173 2.96 -5.89 -5.10
C ALA A 173 3.12 -4.38 -5.38
N SER A 174 2.96 -3.53 -4.35
CA SER A 174 3.14 -2.08 -4.46
C SER A 174 4.61 -1.65 -4.53
N LEU A 175 5.54 -2.43 -3.96
CA LEU A 175 6.95 -2.06 -3.82
C LEU A 175 7.61 -1.58 -5.13
N PRO A 176 7.52 -2.30 -6.27
CA PRO A 176 8.29 -1.93 -7.46
C PRO A 176 7.93 -0.54 -8.00
N ALA A 177 6.66 -0.13 -7.88
CA ALA A 177 6.21 1.19 -8.31
C ALA A 177 6.74 2.29 -7.38
N ILE A 178 6.75 2.03 -6.08
CA ILE A 178 7.21 2.97 -5.04
C ILE A 178 8.73 3.13 -5.09
N GLU A 179 9.46 2.01 -5.19
CA GLU A 179 10.91 2.00 -5.40
C GLU A 179 11.26 2.77 -6.67
N LYS A 180 10.56 2.55 -7.78
CA LYS A 180 10.78 3.33 -9.00
C LYS A 180 10.57 4.84 -8.75
N ALA A 181 9.52 5.23 -8.03
CA ALA A 181 9.22 6.63 -7.76
C ALA A 181 10.26 7.33 -6.85
N LEU A 182 10.86 6.61 -5.90
CA LEU A 182 11.95 7.13 -5.05
C LEU A 182 13.17 7.57 -5.86
N TYR A 183 13.46 6.87 -6.96
CA TYR A 183 14.63 7.11 -7.81
C TYR A 183 14.34 8.06 -8.98
N GLN A 184 13.15 8.67 -9.04
CA GLN A 184 12.84 9.71 -10.02
C GLN A 184 13.09 11.11 -9.43
N PRO A 185 13.71 12.04 -10.19
CA PRO A 185 13.89 13.41 -9.75
C PRO A 185 12.60 14.24 -9.87
N ASN A 186 11.72 13.87 -10.80
CA ASN A 186 10.48 14.56 -11.13
C ASN A 186 9.31 13.57 -11.16
N HIS A 187 8.08 14.05 -10.95
CA HIS A 187 6.87 13.21 -10.95
C HIS A 187 6.95 12.01 -9.97
N ARG A 188 7.38 12.29 -8.73
CA ARG A 188 7.52 11.32 -7.64
C ARG A 188 6.15 10.89 -7.12
N ALA A 189 5.52 9.97 -7.84
CA ALA A 189 4.23 9.40 -7.49
C ALA A 189 4.18 7.89 -7.79
N ALA A 190 3.46 7.16 -6.95
CA ALA A 190 3.21 5.73 -7.11
C ALA A 190 1.81 5.37 -6.57
N ASP A 191 1.22 4.30 -7.10
CA ASP A 191 -0.08 3.81 -6.66
C ASP A 191 0.12 2.62 -5.71
N LEU A 192 -0.60 2.62 -4.59
CA LEU A 192 -0.71 1.46 -3.71
C LEU A 192 -1.73 0.48 -4.33
N ILE A 193 -1.33 -0.79 -4.41
CA ILE A 193 -2.20 -1.87 -4.85
C ILE A 193 -3.08 -2.26 -3.68
N VAL A 194 -4.38 -2.03 -3.83
CA VAL A 194 -5.39 -2.32 -2.82
C VAL A 194 -6.30 -3.42 -3.35
N GLU A 195 -6.40 -4.50 -2.60
CA GLU A 195 -7.23 -5.66 -2.93
C GLU A 195 -8.54 -5.61 -2.15
N ASP A 196 -9.65 -5.85 -2.84
CA ASP A 196 -10.95 -6.02 -2.20
C ASP A 196 -11.02 -7.37 -1.50
N GLN A 197 -11.43 -7.35 -0.24
CA GLN A 197 -11.66 -8.55 0.57
C GLN A 197 -13.16 -8.77 0.73
N PRO A 198 -13.74 -9.84 0.17
CA PRO A 198 -15.16 -10.12 0.35
C PRO A 198 -15.48 -10.39 1.83
N ALA A 199 -16.71 -10.10 2.23
CA ALA A 199 -17.20 -10.48 3.54
C ALA A 199 -17.11 -12.00 3.72
N PRO A 200 -16.67 -12.51 4.88
CA PRO A 200 -16.80 -13.92 5.21
C PRO A 200 -18.25 -14.40 5.04
N THR A 201 -18.42 -15.59 4.50
CA THR A 201 -19.75 -16.18 4.28
C THR A 201 -20.43 -16.47 5.62
N PHE A 202 -21.72 -16.17 5.70
CA PHE A 202 -22.58 -16.65 6.78
C PHE A 202 -23.16 -17.99 6.36
N ASP A 203 -22.37 -19.05 6.53
CA ASP A 203 -22.74 -20.43 6.21
C ASP A 203 -22.92 -21.28 7.48
N ILE A 204 -23.32 -22.54 7.29
CA ILE A 204 -23.58 -23.45 8.39
C ILE A 204 -22.33 -23.74 9.23
N ASP A 205 -21.14 -23.66 8.61
CA ASP A 205 -19.86 -23.86 9.30
C ASP A 205 -19.55 -22.68 10.22
N PHE A 206 -19.75 -21.44 9.75
CA PHE A 206 -19.64 -20.25 10.59
C PHE A 206 -20.58 -20.32 11.82
N MET A 207 -21.82 -20.78 11.63
CA MET A 207 -22.76 -20.98 12.73
C MET A 207 -22.26 -22.07 13.70
N ARG A 208 -21.76 -23.20 13.17
CA ARG A 208 -21.21 -24.29 13.99
C ARG A 208 -20.10 -23.79 14.89
N ASP A 209 -19.14 -23.07 14.34
CA ASP A 209 -17.99 -22.53 15.09
C ASP A 209 -18.43 -21.51 16.15
N SER A 210 -19.41 -20.67 15.80
CA SER A 210 -20.00 -19.70 16.72
C SER A 210 -20.70 -20.38 17.91
N ILE A 211 -21.48 -21.43 17.66
CA ILE A 211 -22.15 -22.20 18.71
C ILE A 211 -21.13 -22.98 19.55
N GLN A 212 -20.13 -23.61 18.92
CA GLN A 212 -19.07 -24.32 19.64
C GLN A 212 -18.37 -23.40 20.63
N LYS A 213 -18.02 -22.17 20.20
CA LYS A 213 -17.40 -21.17 21.08
C LYS A 213 -18.27 -20.82 22.28
N GLN A 214 -19.60 -20.76 22.11
CA GLN A 214 -20.53 -20.52 23.22
C GLN A 214 -20.63 -21.73 24.15
N LEU A 215 -20.63 -22.95 23.60
CA LEU A 215 -20.61 -24.19 24.38
C LEU A 215 -19.32 -24.32 25.20
N ASP A 216 -18.17 -23.96 24.63
CA ASP A 216 -16.87 -23.98 25.31
C ASP A 216 -16.81 -22.98 26.48
N ALA A 217 -17.52 -21.85 26.35
CA ALA A 217 -17.64 -20.84 27.41
C ALA A 217 -18.69 -21.20 28.48
N PHE A 218 -19.58 -22.15 28.21
CA PHE A 218 -20.63 -22.57 29.12
C PHE A 218 -20.06 -23.50 30.21
N SER A 219 -20.38 -23.22 31.47
CA SER A 219 -19.85 -23.98 32.62
C SER A 219 -20.51 -25.36 32.81
N GLY A 220 -21.57 -25.64 32.08
CA GLY A 220 -22.31 -26.90 32.12
C GLY A 220 -21.99 -27.80 30.95
N ILE A 221 -22.90 -28.74 30.71
CA ILE A 221 -22.86 -29.64 29.56
C ILE A 221 -23.96 -29.18 28.59
N GLY A 222 -23.59 -28.97 27.32
CA GLY A 222 -24.52 -28.62 26.26
C GLY A 222 -24.37 -29.54 25.06
N SER A 223 -25.50 -29.86 24.45
CA SER A 223 -25.62 -30.62 23.21
C SER A 223 -26.51 -29.84 22.26
N VAL A 224 -26.09 -29.70 21.00
CA VAL A 224 -26.80 -28.93 19.98
C VAL A 224 -26.89 -29.73 18.70
N PHE A 225 -28.10 -29.85 18.18
CA PHE A 225 -28.38 -30.38 16.86
C PHE A 225 -29.21 -29.35 16.07
N ILE A 226 -28.73 -28.97 14.89
CA ILE A 226 -29.44 -28.09 13.94
C ILE A 226 -29.35 -28.73 12.57
N MET A 227 -30.45 -28.75 11.84
CA MET A 227 -30.51 -29.22 10.45
C MET A 227 -31.13 -28.14 9.58
N ASP A 228 -30.46 -27.79 8.49
CA ASP A 228 -31.07 -27.03 7.41
C ASP A 228 -32.00 -27.96 6.62
N LEU A 229 -33.31 -27.69 6.64
CA LEU A 229 -34.31 -28.53 5.99
C LEU A 229 -34.31 -28.43 4.46
N ASN A 230 -33.67 -27.41 3.88
CA ASN A 230 -33.57 -27.25 2.42
C ASN A 230 -32.37 -27.99 1.86
N THR A 231 -31.21 -27.91 2.54
CA THR A 231 -29.95 -28.51 2.07
C THR A 231 -29.66 -29.87 2.69
N GLY A 232 -30.22 -30.14 3.88
CA GLY A 232 -29.91 -31.33 4.68
C GLY A 232 -28.59 -31.22 5.45
N GLU A 233 -27.93 -30.06 5.46
CA GLU A 233 -26.70 -29.85 6.21
C GLU A 233 -26.98 -29.81 7.73
N GLU A 234 -26.03 -30.33 8.51
CA GLU A 234 -26.20 -30.52 9.95
C GLU A 234 -25.09 -29.84 10.77
N ILE A 235 -25.50 -29.28 11.91
CA ILE A 235 -24.64 -28.95 13.04
C ILE A 235 -24.94 -29.98 14.11
N SER A 236 -23.95 -30.78 14.47
CA SER A 236 -24.07 -31.83 15.47
C SER A 236 -22.92 -31.70 16.47
N LEU A 237 -23.20 -31.02 17.59
CA LEU A 237 -22.23 -30.73 18.64
C LEU A 237 -22.62 -31.48 19.91
N ASN A 238 -21.79 -32.44 20.33
CA ASN A 238 -22.09 -33.35 21.44
C ASN A 238 -23.45 -34.06 21.30
N ALA A 239 -23.92 -34.33 20.08
CA ALA A 239 -25.26 -34.86 19.82
C ALA A 239 -25.46 -36.32 20.26
N ASP A 240 -24.38 -37.06 20.46
CA ASP A 240 -24.35 -38.41 21.00
C ASP A 240 -24.48 -38.46 22.52
N MET A 241 -24.44 -37.30 23.19
CA MET A 241 -24.47 -37.21 24.62
C MET A 241 -25.87 -37.45 25.19
N ALA A 242 -25.98 -38.40 26.11
CA ALA A 242 -27.22 -38.66 26.83
C ALA A 242 -27.53 -37.51 27.81
N ILE A 243 -28.54 -36.72 27.48
CA ILE A 243 -29.07 -35.64 28.32
C ILE A 243 -30.42 -36.06 28.95
N SER A 244 -30.76 -35.46 30.09
CA SER A 244 -32.05 -35.71 30.73
C SER A 244 -33.18 -35.23 29.82
N GLY A 245 -34.04 -36.15 29.38
CA GLY A 245 -35.15 -35.83 28.50
C GLY A 245 -36.26 -34.99 29.14
N LEU A 246 -36.30 -34.89 30.48
CA LEU A 246 -37.24 -34.07 31.26
C LEU A 246 -38.65 -34.01 30.63
N SER A 247 -39.18 -32.81 30.38
CA SER A 247 -40.46 -32.63 29.71
C SER A 247 -40.37 -32.69 28.17
N ILE A 248 -39.17 -32.73 27.59
CA ILE A 248 -38.97 -32.90 26.14
C ILE A 248 -39.45 -34.29 25.70
N LEU A 249 -39.37 -35.32 26.57
CA LEU A 249 -39.92 -36.66 26.31
C LEU A 249 -41.41 -36.67 25.95
N LYS A 250 -42.17 -35.64 26.34
CA LYS A 250 -43.59 -35.51 25.98
C LYS A 250 -43.80 -35.40 24.48
N ILE A 251 -42.80 -34.93 23.72
CA ILE A 251 -42.85 -34.91 22.24
C ILE A 251 -42.95 -36.34 21.69
N ALA A 252 -42.14 -37.28 22.21
CA ALA A 252 -42.20 -38.68 21.81
C ALA A 252 -43.52 -39.34 22.25
N ILE A 253 -44.07 -38.96 23.42
CA ILE A 253 -45.41 -39.40 23.85
C ILE A 253 -46.47 -38.95 22.85
N PHE A 254 -46.41 -37.70 22.37
CA PHE A 254 -47.33 -37.23 21.33
C PHE A 254 -47.18 -38.00 20.03
N GLU A 255 -45.95 -38.19 19.55
CA GLU A 255 -45.68 -38.96 18.33
C GLU A 255 -46.28 -40.37 18.42
N GLU A 256 -45.99 -41.09 19.51
CA GLU A 256 -46.50 -42.44 19.74
C GLU A 256 -48.02 -42.49 19.91
N THR A 257 -48.60 -41.48 20.57
CA THR A 257 -50.06 -41.39 20.71
C THR A 257 -50.72 -41.15 19.35
N TYR A 258 -50.21 -40.20 18.54
CA TYR A 258 -50.72 -39.98 17.19
C TYR A 258 -50.53 -41.21 16.29
N ARG A 259 -49.44 -41.96 16.46
CA ARG A 259 -49.21 -43.22 15.74
C ARG A 259 -50.23 -44.30 16.13
N ALA A 260 -50.67 -44.34 17.38
CA ALA A 260 -51.60 -45.34 17.91
C ALA A 260 -53.09 -44.99 17.71
N LEU A 261 -53.43 -43.71 17.54
CA LEU A 261 -54.80 -43.26 17.30
C LEU A 261 -55.29 -43.71 15.92
N ASP A 262 -56.50 -44.27 15.88
CA ASP A 262 -57.22 -44.58 14.65
C ASP A 262 -58.23 -43.46 14.35
N GLY A 263 -57.73 -42.35 13.79
CA GLY A 263 -58.51 -41.14 13.51
C GLY A 263 -58.15 -39.94 14.40
N PRO A 264 -58.85 -38.80 14.25
CA PRO A 264 -58.56 -37.59 15.04
C PRO A 264 -58.83 -37.82 16.53
N PRO A 265 -58.08 -37.15 17.43
CA PRO A 265 -58.28 -37.28 18.86
C PRO A 265 -59.67 -36.78 19.26
N ASN A 266 -60.36 -37.54 20.12
CA ASN A 266 -61.62 -37.11 20.72
C ASN A 266 -61.37 -36.04 21.82
N ASP A 267 -62.44 -35.44 22.33
CA ASP A 267 -62.35 -34.33 23.30
C ASP A 267 -61.52 -34.68 24.55
N TYR A 268 -61.59 -35.93 25.02
CA TYR A 268 -60.81 -36.39 26.17
C TYR A 268 -59.31 -36.41 25.86
N VAL A 269 -58.92 -37.02 24.72
CA VAL A 269 -57.52 -37.07 24.28
C VAL A 269 -57.00 -35.67 23.94
N GLN A 270 -57.82 -34.81 23.34
CA GLN A 270 -57.47 -33.41 23.11
C GLN A 270 -57.20 -32.65 24.41
N GLY A 271 -57.99 -32.90 25.46
CA GLY A 271 -57.74 -32.35 26.79
C GLY A 271 -56.39 -32.78 27.36
N LEU A 272 -56.07 -34.08 27.27
CA LEU A 272 -54.76 -34.60 27.70
C LEU A 272 -53.61 -34.00 26.87
N PHE A 273 -53.79 -33.82 25.57
CA PHE A 273 -52.79 -33.16 24.71
C PHE A 273 -52.58 -31.71 25.10
N TYR A 274 -53.65 -30.95 25.35
CA TYR A 274 -53.54 -29.58 25.80
C TYR A 274 -52.79 -29.46 27.13
N ASP A 275 -53.19 -30.26 28.13
CA ASP A 275 -52.53 -30.27 29.44
C ASP A 275 -51.05 -30.66 29.33
N THR A 276 -50.74 -31.64 28.48
CA THR A 276 -49.36 -32.12 28.30
C THR A 276 -48.51 -31.12 27.51
N ALA A 277 -49.04 -30.49 26.46
CA ALA A 277 -48.27 -29.64 25.55
C ALA A 277 -48.13 -28.21 26.09
N VAL A 278 -49.23 -27.65 26.60
CA VAL A 278 -49.30 -26.23 27.00
C VAL A 278 -48.91 -26.06 28.46
N GLN A 279 -49.41 -26.95 29.35
CA GLN A 279 -49.15 -26.84 30.79
C GLN A 279 -47.97 -27.71 31.24
N SER A 280 -47.37 -28.49 30.33
CA SER A 280 -46.34 -29.48 30.66
C SER A 280 -46.79 -30.43 31.79
N SER A 281 -48.06 -30.81 31.81
CA SER A 281 -48.64 -31.66 32.87
C SER A 281 -48.05 -33.07 32.83
N ASN A 282 -47.54 -33.54 33.97
CA ASN A 282 -47.14 -34.94 34.13
C ASN A 282 -48.35 -35.87 34.27
N TYR A 283 -49.48 -35.36 34.79
CA TYR A 283 -50.70 -36.15 34.89
C TYR A 283 -51.26 -36.46 33.50
N GLY A 284 -51.35 -35.44 32.64
CA GLY A 284 -51.79 -35.61 31.25
C GLY A 284 -50.87 -36.56 30.46
N ALA A 285 -49.55 -36.44 30.66
CA ALA A 285 -48.57 -37.27 29.95
C ALA A 285 -48.59 -38.75 30.35
N ASN A 286 -49.09 -39.08 31.54
CA ASN A 286 -49.05 -40.44 32.10
C ASN A 286 -50.31 -41.27 31.78
N LEU A 287 -51.35 -40.65 31.23
CA LEU A 287 -52.64 -41.27 30.90
C LEU A 287 -52.76 -41.54 29.40
#